data_AF-A0A528V6V9-F1
#
_entry.id   AF-A0A528V6V9-F1
#
_cell.length_a   1.000
_cell.length_b   1.000
_cell.length_c   1.000
_cell.angle_alpha   90.00
_cell.angle_beta   90.00
_cell.angle_gamma   90.00
#
_symmetry.space_group_name_H-M   'P 1'
#
loop_
_entity.id
_entity.type
_entity.pdbx_description
1 polymer ?
#
loop_
_entity_poly.entity_id
_entity_poly.type
_entity_poly.pdbx_seq_one_letter_code
_entity_poly.pdbx_strand_id
1 'polypeptide(L)'
;TNMAGVAMPVPLAMMLGILAAVIVAGVPGVINGLLISRLRIPPFIGTLGMFGVARGAAFLLAGGTTVPVQNSWFALLGNGRFYGVPYLVIIAAVFVVVMHY
;
A
#
# COMPACT_ATOMS: atom_id res chain seq x y z
N THR A 1 -10.84 3.90 -14.35
CA THR A 1 -11.62 4.87 -13.57
C THR A 1 -12.35 4.13 -12.47
N ASN A 2 -12.05 4.44 -11.21
CA ASN A 2 -12.60 3.69 -10.08
C ASN A 2 -14.06 4.12 -9.91
N MET A 3 -15.02 3.19 -9.84
CA MET A 3 -16.45 3.51 -9.70
C MET A 3 -16.72 4.40 -8.47
N ALA A 4 -15.89 4.25 -7.44
CA ALA A 4 -15.82 5.07 -6.24
C ALA A 4 -15.51 6.57 -6.50
N GLY A 5 -14.65 6.89 -7.46
CA GLY A 5 -14.26 8.29 -7.74
C GLY A 5 -15.29 9.07 -8.55
N VAL A 6 -16.25 8.38 -9.16
CA VAL A 6 -17.29 8.99 -10.01
C VAL A 6 -18.57 9.30 -9.20
N ALA A 7 -18.78 8.60 -8.09
CA ALA A 7 -20.06 8.64 -7.34
C ALA A 7 -20.01 9.38 -5.99
N MET A 8 -18.82 9.65 -5.41
CA MET A 8 -18.74 10.17 -4.05
C MET A 8 -17.63 11.21 -3.82
N PRO A 9 -17.82 12.14 -2.85
CA PRO A 9 -16.79 13.11 -2.46
C PRO A 9 -15.49 12.42 -2.04
N VAL A 10 -14.35 13.00 -2.44
CA VAL A 10 -13.00 12.45 -2.19
C VAL A 10 -12.78 12.04 -0.71
N PRO A 11 -13.20 12.81 0.31
CA PRO A 11 -13.01 12.41 1.70
C PRO A 11 -13.78 11.13 2.07
N LEU A 12 -15.00 10.97 1.57
CA LEU A 12 -15.84 9.80 1.84
C LEU A 12 -15.27 8.55 1.16
N ALA A 13 -14.77 8.70 -0.07
CA ALA A 13 -14.09 7.64 -0.79
C ALA A 13 -12.85 7.13 -0.05
N MET A 14 -12.07 8.06 0.52
CA MET A 14 -10.89 7.71 1.32
C MET A 14 -11.27 6.98 2.60
N MET A 15 -12.27 7.47 3.36
CA MET A 15 -12.72 6.81 4.58
C MET A 15 -13.21 5.39 4.32
N LEU A 16 -14.03 5.19 3.28
CA LEU A 16 -14.51 3.87 2.89
C LEU A 16 -13.38 2.96 2.43
N GLY A 17 -12.39 3.48 1.69
CA GLY A 17 -11.21 2.73 1.30
C GLY A 17 -10.36 2.29 2.50
N ILE A 18 -10.16 3.17 3.48
CA ILE A 18 -9.44 2.83 4.72
C ILE A 18 -10.18 1.76 5.51
N LEU A 19 -11.50 1.92 5.71
CA LEU A 19 -12.32 0.94 6.41
C LEU A 19 -12.29 -0.43 5.73
N ALA A 20 -12.45 -0.46 4.40
CA ALA A 20 -12.35 -1.69 3.63
C ALA A 20 -10.96 -2.34 3.77
N ALA A 21 -9.89 -1.54 3.72
CA ALA A 21 -8.52 -2.05 3.90
C ALA A 21 -8.32 -2.66 5.30
N VAL A 22 -8.82 -2.02 6.36
CA VAL A 22 -8.71 -2.55 7.74
C VAL A 22 -9.46 -3.87 7.88
N ILE A 23 -10.69 -3.95 7.37
CA ILE A 23 -11.51 -5.16 7.42
C ILE A 23 -10.82 -6.31 6.69
N VAL A 24 -10.33 -6.06 5.47
CA VAL A 24 -9.64 -7.07 4.66
C VAL A 24 -8.30 -7.48 5.30
N ALA A 25 -7.54 -6.55 5.86
CA ALA A 25 -6.28 -6.82 6.54
C ALA A 25 -6.46 -7.58 7.87
N GLY A 26 -7.66 -7.55 8.45
CA GLY A 26 -7.99 -8.34 9.63
C GLY A 26 -7.84 -9.85 9.41
N VAL A 27 -8.18 -10.36 8.22
CA VAL A 27 -8.07 -11.79 7.88
C VAL A 27 -6.62 -12.30 7.98
N PRO A 28 -5.64 -11.74 7.24
CA PRO A 28 -4.24 -12.14 7.39
C PRO A 28 -3.68 -11.84 8.79
N GLY A 29 -4.18 -10.80 9.47
CA GLY A 29 -3.80 -10.51 10.86
C GLY A 29 -4.19 -11.64 11.83
N VAL A 30 -5.43 -12.12 11.74
CA VAL A 30 -5.93 -13.25 12.55
C VAL A 30 -5.20 -14.53 12.22
N ILE A 31 -4.94 -14.80 10.93
CA ILE A 31 -4.19 -15.99 10.49
C ILE A 31 -2.78 -15.98 11.11
N ASN A 32 -2.04 -14.88 10.97
CA ASN A 32 -0.72 -14.76 11.57
C ASN A 32 -0.77 -14.91 13.10
N GLY A 33 -1.73 -14.27 13.77
CA GLY A 33 -1.92 -14.39 15.22
C GLY A 33 -2.23 -15.82 15.67
N LEU A 34 -3.02 -16.56 14.90
CA LEU A 34 -3.37 -17.96 15.18
C LEU A 34 -2.18 -18.90 14.96
N LEU A 35 -1.43 -18.72 13.87
CA LEU A 35 -0.23 -19.50 13.57
C LEU A 35 0.83 -19.35 14.66
N ILE A 36 1.02 -18.12 15.16
CA ILE A 36 2.01 -17.85 16.21
C ILE A 36 1.51 -18.40 17.57
N SER A 37 0.25 -18.16 17.93
CA SER A 37 -0.29 -18.54 19.25
C SER A 37 -0.52 -20.04 19.42
N ARG A 38 -0.99 -20.74 18.37
CA ARG A 38 -1.35 -22.18 18.46
C ARG A 38 -0.27 -23.09 17.90
N LEU A 39 0.39 -22.72 16.80
CA LEU A 39 1.36 -23.58 16.11
C LEU A 39 2.83 -23.24 16.48
N ARG A 40 3.06 -22.19 17.29
CA ARG A 40 4.40 -21.75 17.73
C ARG A 40 5.40 -21.56 16.59
N ILE A 41 4.90 -21.16 15.42
CA ILE A 41 5.73 -20.87 14.26
C ILE A 41 6.49 -19.57 14.54
N PRO A 42 7.81 -19.49 14.24
CA PRO A 42 8.56 -18.26 14.37
C PRO A 42 7.86 -17.11 13.62
N PRO A 43 7.62 -15.94 14.26
CA PRO A 43 6.79 -14.88 13.72
C PRO A 43 7.30 -14.35 12.38
N PHE A 44 8.62 -14.38 12.17
CA PHE A 44 9.26 -13.99 10.91
C PHE A 44 8.80 -14.82 9.71
N ILE A 45 8.69 -16.14 9.88
CA ILE A 45 8.33 -17.06 8.78
C ILE A 45 6.84 -16.89 8.44
N GLY A 46 5.98 -16.79 9.45
CA GLY A 46 4.54 -16.59 9.27
C GLY A 46 4.23 -15.30 8.53
N THR A 47 4.80 -14.17 8.99
CA THR A 47 4.50 -12.87 8.38
C THR A 47 5.12 -12.71 7.00
N LEU A 48 6.33 -13.22 6.73
CA LEU A 48 6.91 -13.21 5.39
C LEU A 48 6.12 -14.08 4.41
N GLY A 49 5.68 -15.27 4.85
CA GLY A 49 4.81 -16.13 4.05
C GLY A 49 3.48 -15.44 3.72
N MET A 50 2.84 -14.85 4.73
CA MET A 50 1.59 -14.11 4.55
C MET A 50 1.77 -12.88 3.66
N PHE A 51 2.90 -12.17 3.73
CA PHE A 51 3.20 -11.06 2.83
C PHE A 51 3.26 -11.53 1.37
N GLY A 52 3.88 -12.68 1.11
CA GLY A 52 3.88 -13.31 -0.22
C GLY A 52 2.47 -13.65 -0.71
N VAL A 53 1.64 -14.27 0.14
CA VAL A 53 0.25 -14.61 -0.17
C VAL A 53 -0.58 -13.35 -0.46
N ALA A 54 -0.49 -12.33 0.40
CA ALA A 54 -1.22 -11.08 0.24
C ALA A 54 -0.79 -10.35 -1.04
N ARG A 55 0.51 -10.31 -1.33
CA ARG A 55 1.04 -9.71 -2.56
C ARG A 55 0.62 -10.48 -3.80
N GLY A 56 0.65 -11.81 -3.77
CA GLY A 56 0.18 -12.66 -4.86
C GLY A 56 -1.31 -12.51 -5.12
N ALA A 57 -2.12 -12.49 -4.06
CA ALA A 57 -3.55 -12.23 -4.15
C ALA A 57 -3.83 -10.83 -4.73
N ALA A 58 -3.12 -9.80 -4.28
CA ALA A 58 -3.23 -8.46 -4.85
C ALA A 58 -2.85 -8.43 -6.34
N PHE A 59 -1.82 -9.17 -6.75
CA PHE A 59 -1.38 -9.25 -8.14
C PHE A 59 -2.40 -9.97 -9.04
N LEU A 60 -3.01 -11.05 -8.54
CA LEU A 60 -4.09 -11.77 -9.22
C LEU A 60 -5.34 -10.89 -9.37
N LEU A 61 -5.73 -10.18 -8.30
CA LEU A 61 -6.85 -9.23 -8.31
C LEU A 61 -6.61 -8.07 -9.28
N ALA A 62 -5.36 -7.69 -9.49
CA ALA A 62 -4.96 -6.64 -10.42
C ALA A 62 -4.83 -7.11 -11.89
N GLY A 63 -5.23 -8.35 -12.21
CA GLY A 63 -5.19 -8.88 -13.58
C GLY A 63 -3.77 -9.13 -14.08
N GLY A 64 -2.80 -9.38 -13.18
CA GLY A 64 -1.41 -9.64 -13.55
C GLY A 64 -0.59 -8.38 -13.86
N THR A 65 -1.12 -7.20 -13.60
CA THR A 65 -0.38 -5.93 -13.72
C THR A 65 -0.50 -5.14 -12.42
N THR A 66 0.50 -4.33 -12.05
CA THR A 66 0.36 -3.44 -10.90
C THR A 66 -0.67 -2.35 -11.23
N VAL A 67 -1.76 -2.27 -10.45
CA VAL A 67 -2.80 -1.24 -10.64
C VAL A 67 -2.15 0.15 -10.61
N PRO A 68 -2.11 0.88 -11.75
CA PRO A 68 -1.53 2.20 -11.77
C PRO A 68 -2.42 3.17 -11.01
N VAL A 69 -1.83 4.01 -10.17
CA VAL A 69 -2.56 5.09 -9.49
C VAL A 69 -3.00 6.10 -10.55
N GLN A 70 -4.29 6.10 -10.90
CA GLN A 70 -4.87 6.97 -11.93
C GLN A 70 -5.06 8.43 -11.48
N ASN A 71 -4.68 8.77 -10.25
CA ASN A 71 -4.76 10.14 -9.76
C ASN A 71 -3.51 10.91 -10.19
N SER A 72 -3.70 11.93 -11.03
CA SER A 72 -2.62 12.75 -11.61
C SER A 72 -1.70 13.36 -10.57
N TRP A 73 -2.20 13.71 -9.38
CA TRP A 73 -1.39 14.23 -8.29
C TRP A 73 -0.47 13.18 -7.67
N PHE A 74 -0.98 11.97 -7.41
CA PHE A 74 -0.17 10.87 -6.88
C PHE A 74 0.81 10.34 -7.93
N ALA A 75 0.41 10.33 -9.20
CA ALA A 75 1.30 10.00 -10.31
C ALA A 75 2.42 11.04 -10.46
N LEU A 76 2.13 12.34 -10.28
CA LEU A 76 3.13 13.40 -10.28
C LEU A 76 4.07 13.29 -9.07
N LEU A 77 3.55 12.97 -7.89
CA LEU A 77 4.40 12.78 -6.71
C LEU A 77 5.30 11.54 -6.86
N GLY A 78 4.76 10.45 -7.42
CA GLY A 78 5.44 9.16 -7.58
C GLY A 78 6.40 9.07 -8.78
N ASN A 79 6.06 9.70 -9.90
CA ASN A 79 6.77 9.60 -11.18
C ASN A 79 7.13 10.95 -11.80
N GLY A 80 6.68 12.06 -11.21
CA GLY A 80 7.01 13.38 -11.71
C GLY A 80 8.51 13.66 -11.57
N ARG A 81 9.03 14.39 -12.55
CA ARG A 81 10.43 14.75 -12.64
C ARG A 81 10.52 16.27 -12.70
N PHE A 82 11.34 16.85 -11.83
CA PHE A 82 11.71 18.25 -11.89
C PHE A 82 13.08 18.34 -12.55
N TYR A 83 13.15 18.92 -13.76
CA TYR A 83 14.40 19.04 -14.54
C TYR A 83 15.19 17.73 -14.69
N GLY A 84 14.49 16.61 -14.90
CA GLY A 84 15.10 15.28 -15.07
C GLY A 84 15.34 14.51 -13.76
N VAL A 85 15.23 15.17 -12.60
CA VAL A 85 15.36 14.53 -11.28
C VAL A 85 13.97 14.13 -10.75
N PRO A 86 13.75 12.86 -10.37
CA PRO A 86 12.48 12.43 -9.79
C PRO A 86 12.16 13.19 -8.49
N TYR A 87 10.91 13.61 -8.28
CA TYR A 87 10.50 14.31 -7.06
C TYR A 87 10.82 13.51 -5.78
N LEU A 88 10.75 12.17 -5.82
CA LEU A 88 11.15 11.33 -4.68
C LEU A 88 12.58 11.57 -4.22
N VAL A 89 13.52 11.79 -5.15
CA VAL A 89 14.93 12.02 -4.82
C VAL A 89 15.09 13.37 -4.14
N ILE A 90 14.38 14.40 -4.61
CA ILE A 90 14.39 15.74 -4.02
C ILE A 90 13.80 15.71 -2.61
N ILE A 91 12.64 15.07 -2.44
CA ILE A 91 11.99 14.93 -1.12
C ILE A 91 12.92 14.18 -0.16
N ALA A 92 13.52 13.06 -0.58
CA ALA A 92 14.46 12.30 0.24
C ALA A 92 15.69 13.14 0.63
N ALA A 93 16.26 13.90 -0.31
CA ALA A 93 17.41 14.76 -0.03
C ALA A 93 17.06 15.87 0.98
N VAL A 94 15.90 16.51 0.85
CA VAL A 94 15.41 17.51 1.82
C VAL A 94 15.26 16.88 3.20
N PHE A 95 14.65 15.70 3.31
CA PHE A 95 14.52 15.00 4.58
C PHE A 95 15.87 14.66 5.21
N VAL A 96 16.84 14.20 4.43
CA VAL A 96 18.20 13.94 4.92
C VAL A 96 18.83 15.22 5.44
N VAL A 97 18.76 16.33 4.72
CA VAL A 97 19.35 17.60 5.17
C VAL A 97 18.67 18.12 6.44
N VAL A 98 17.35 17.96 6.56
CA VAL A 98 16.57 18.40 7.73
C VAL A 98 16.80 17.51 8.95
N MET A 99 16.88 16.17 8.78
CA MET A 99 17.10 15.23 9.89
C MET A 99 18.56 14.97 10.23
N HIS A 100 19.50 15.42 9.40
CA HIS A 100 20.93 15.36 9.71
C HIS A 100 21.37 16.44 10.72
N TYR A 101 20.43 17.25 11.20
CA TYR A 101 20.58 18.18 12.33
C TYR A 101 19.82 17.66 13.55
#